data_AF-A0A3M1B0H4-F1
#
_entry.id   AF-A0A3M1B0H4-F1
#
_cell.length_a   1.000
_cell.length_b   1.000
_cell.length_c   1.000
_cell.angle_alpha   90.00
_cell.angle_beta   90.00
_cell.angle_gamma   90.00
#
_symmetry.space_group_name_H-M   'P 1'
#
loop_
_entity.id
_entity.type
_entity.pdbx_description
1 polymer ?
#
loop_
_entity_poly.entity_id
_entity_poly.type
_entity_poly.pdbx_seq_one_letter_code
_entity_poly.pdbx_strand_id
1 'polypeptide(L)'
;MAKRKRKSKKEEEVLIDITEVTGQAEDFMEKYQKQIFIGITALVVLVGGYFIYKNAYQVPKNKEAIEQMAQAEFQFERDSFALALANPGAGYPGFADIAKNYGGTPAGNVALYYAGVCCLNLG
;
A
#
# COMPACT_ATOMS: atom_id res chain seq x y z
N MET A 1 -32.32 -56.41 10.17
CA MET A 1 -32.44 -55.31 11.15
C MET A 1 -31.13 -54.56 11.46
N ALA A 2 -29.94 -55.04 11.03
CA ALA A 2 -28.65 -54.42 11.39
C ALA A 2 -28.29 -53.09 10.67
N LYS A 3 -28.85 -52.83 9.48
CA LYS A 3 -28.53 -51.61 8.70
C LYS A 3 -29.11 -50.31 9.31
N ARG A 4 -30.23 -50.39 10.04
CA ARG A 4 -30.92 -49.23 10.62
C ARG A 4 -30.22 -48.68 11.86
N LYS A 5 -29.67 -49.57 12.71
CA LYS A 5 -28.88 -49.21 13.91
C LYS A 5 -27.56 -48.48 13.57
N ARG A 6 -26.90 -48.83 12.47
CA ARG A 6 -25.66 -48.14 12.02
C ARG A 6 -25.89 -46.72 11.51
N LYS A 7 -27.08 -46.44 10.96
CA LYS A 7 -27.42 -45.11 10.40
C LYS A 7 -27.73 -44.10 11.50
N SER A 8 -28.53 -44.51 12.48
CA SER A 8 -28.85 -43.72 13.67
C SER A 8 -27.61 -43.39 14.50
N LYS A 9 -26.69 -44.34 14.70
CA LYS A 9 -25.46 -44.08 15.47
C LYS A 9 -24.52 -43.07 14.79
N LYS A 10 -24.48 -43.05 13.46
CA LYS A 10 -23.69 -42.08 12.67
C LYS A 10 -24.30 -40.68 12.70
N GLU A 11 -25.63 -40.58 12.64
CA GLU A 11 -26.34 -39.30 12.73
C GLU A 11 -26.17 -38.70 14.14
N GLU A 12 -26.18 -39.52 15.19
CA GLU A 12 -25.92 -39.11 16.57
C GLU A 12 -24.47 -38.67 16.80
N GLU A 13 -23.47 -39.41 16.30
CA GLU A 13 -22.05 -39.01 16.35
C GLU A 13 -21.80 -37.69 15.62
N VAL A 14 -22.40 -37.49 14.44
CA VAL A 14 -22.27 -36.25 13.67
C VAL A 14 -22.98 -35.08 14.37
N LEU A 15 -24.15 -35.32 14.98
CA LEU A 15 -24.85 -34.28 15.77
C LEU A 15 -24.07 -33.88 17.01
N ILE A 16 -23.46 -34.84 17.73
CA ILE A 16 -22.63 -34.58 18.91
C ILE A 16 -21.38 -33.80 18.51
N ASP A 17 -20.69 -34.20 17.43
CA ASP A 17 -19.52 -33.50 16.89
C ASP A 17 -19.85 -32.06 16.47
N ILE A 18 -20.97 -31.84 15.77
CA ILE A 18 -21.42 -30.48 15.42
C ILE A 18 -21.73 -29.66 16.67
N THR A 19 -22.42 -30.25 17.66
CA THR A 19 -22.83 -29.55 18.89
C THR A 19 -21.61 -29.18 19.75
N GLU A 20 -20.61 -30.06 19.83
CA GLU A 20 -19.39 -29.85 20.58
C GLU A 20 -18.50 -28.79 19.91
N VAL A 21 -18.43 -28.79 18.57
CA VAL A 21 -17.71 -27.77 17.79
C VAL A 21 -18.41 -26.40 17.91
N THR A 22 -19.74 -26.34 17.89
CA THR A 22 -20.48 -25.08 18.11
C THR A 22 -20.33 -24.57 19.53
N GLY A 23 -20.40 -25.45 20.54
CA GLY A 23 -20.23 -25.07 21.94
C GLY A 23 -18.82 -24.55 22.23
N GLN A 24 -17.78 -25.17 21.66
CA GLN A 24 -16.42 -24.61 21.72
C GLN A 24 -16.37 -23.24 21.05
N ALA A 25 -16.92 -23.07 19.85
CA ALA A 25 -16.93 -21.78 19.17
C ALA A 25 -17.62 -20.66 19.96
N GLU A 26 -18.73 -20.97 20.66
CA GLU A 26 -19.42 -20.03 21.55
C GLU A 26 -18.57 -19.66 22.77
N ASP A 27 -17.96 -20.65 23.43
CA ASP A 27 -17.10 -20.45 24.62
C ASP A 27 -15.83 -19.65 24.26
N PHE A 28 -15.28 -19.88 23.06
CA PHE A 28 -14.18 -19.07 22.51
C PHE A 28 -14.63 -17.64 22.19
N MET A 29 -15.81 -17.45 21.60
CA MET A 29 -16.32 -16.12 21.31
C MET A 29 -16.59 -15.33 22.58
N GLU A 30 -17.27 -15.91 23.57
CA GLU A 30 -17.63 -15.23 24.80
C GLU A 30 -16.38 -14.85 25.62
N LYS A 31 -15.38 -15.73 25.66
CA LYS A 31 -14.12 -15.51 26.37
C LYS A 31 -13.22 -14.46 25.72
N TYR A 32 -13.24 -14.36 24.39
CA TYR A 32 -12.33 -13.48 23.62
C TYR A 32 -13.02 -12.32 22.91
N GLN A 33 -14.33 -12.15 23.05
CA GLN A 33 -15.11 -11.10 22.38
C GLN A 33 -14.44 -9.71 22.50
N LYS A 34 -13.99 -9.35 23.70
CA LYS A 34 -13.28 -8.07 23.94
C LYS A 34 -11.95 -7.99 23.21
N GLN A 35 -11.15 -9.07 23.21
CA GLN A 35 -9.85 -9.09 22.54
C GLN A 35 -10.01 -9.04 21.01
N ILE A 36 -11.00 -9.73 20.47
CA ILE A 36 -11.34 -9.71 19.05
C ILE A 36 -11.77 -8.29 18.65
N PHE A 37 -12.64 -7.65 19.44
CA PHE A 37 -13.09 -6.30 19.18
C PHE A 37 -11.95 -5.27 19.23
N ILE A 38 -11.04 -5.39 20.20
CA ILE A 38 -9.82 -4.56 20.31
C ILE A 38 -8.92 -4.80 19.10
N GLY A 39 -8.72 -6.05 18.69
CA GLY A 39 -7.90 -6.40 17.53
C GLY A 39 -8.44 -5.80 16.24
N ILE A 40 -9.75 -5.91 16.00
CA ILE A 40 -10.41 -5.30 14.84
C ILE A 40 -10.31 -3.78 14.90
N THR A 41 -10.58 -3.17 16.06
CA THR A 41 -10.49 -1.71 16.21
C THR A 41 -9.06 -1.21 15.95
N ALA A 42 -8.05 -1.89 16.49
CA ALA A 42 -6.65 -1.56 16.23
C ALA A 42 -6.31 -1.67 14.74
N LEU A 43 -6.77 -2.72 14.06
CA LEU A 43 -6.55 -2.91 12.64
C LEU A 43 -7.22 -1.79 11.80
N VAL A 44 -8.44 -1.39 12.14
CA VAL A 44 -9.15 -0.28 11.50
C VAL A 44 -8.38 1.04 11.69
N VAL A 45 -7.87 1.30 12.90
CA VAL A 45 -7.08 2.52 13.18
C VAL A 45 -5.77 2.51 12.39
N LEU A 46 -5.09 1.37 12.28
CA LEU A 46 -3.86 1.26 11.49
C LEU A 46 -4.11 1.50 10.00
N VAL A 47 -5.12 0.84 9.42
CA VAL A 47 -5.47 1.00 8.01
C VAL A 47 -5.99 2.41 7.73
N GLY A 48 -6.84 2.95 8.60
CA GLY A 48 -7.36 4.30 8.51
C GLY A 48 -6.26 5.35 8.60
N GLY A 49 -5.36 5.21 9.58
CA GLY A 49 -4.19 6.08 9.73
C GLY A 49 -3.26 6.04 8.51
N TYR A 50 -3.00 4.86 7.96
CA TYR A 50 -2.23 4.71 6.72
C TYR A 50 -2.89 5.41 5.53
N PHE A 51 -4.22 5.25 5.37
CA PHE A 51 -4.96 5.90 4.27
C PHE A 51 -4.93 7.43 4.39
N ILE A 52 -5.12 7.96 5.60
CA ILE A 52 -5.03 9.40 5.86
C ILE A 52 -3.63 9.90 5.50
N TYR A 53 -2.57 9.25 5.98
CA TYR A 53 -1.20 9.65 5.67
C TYR A 53 -0.93 9.64 4.16
N LYS A 54 -1.33 8.58 3.47
CA LYS A 54 -1.16 8.44 2.01
C LYS A 54 -1.90 9.55 1.26
N ASN A 55 -3.16 9.80 1.58
CA ASN A 55 -3.99 10.73 0.83
C ASN A 55 -3.68 12.20 1.18
N ALA A 56 -3.39 12.50 2.45
CA ALA A 56 -3.10 13.86 2.90
C ALA A 56 -1.67 14.32 2.60
N TYR A 57 -0.70 13.40 2.52
CA TYR A 57 0.71 13.77 2.32
C TYR A 57 1.28 13.30 0.97
N GLN A 58 1.12 12.04 0.59
CA GLN A 58 1.74 11.55 -0.66
C GLN A 58 1.06 12.12 -1.91
N VAL A 59 -0.27 12.26 -1.93
CA VAL A 59 -0.99 12.78 -3.11
C VAL A 59 -0.62 14.23 -3.43
N PRO A 60 -0.69 15.21 -2.51
CA PRO A 60 -0.28 16.58 -2.83
C PRO A 60 1.21 16.66 -3.17
N LYS A 61 2.06 15.95 -2.42
CA LYS A 61 3.50 15.89 -2.70
C LYS A 61 3.79 15.31 -4.09
N ASN A 62 3.00 14.34 -4.56
CA ASN A 62 3.12 13.79 -5.91
C ASN A 62 2.71 14.81 -6.98
N LYS A 63 1.63 15.56 -6.76
CA LYS A 63 1.20 16.62 -7.69
C LYS A 63 2.26 17.72 -7.81
N GLU A 64 2.77 18.16 -6.67
CA GLU A 64 3.84 19.16 -6.63
C GLU A 64 5.10 18.69 -7.36
N ALA A 65 5.48 17.41 -7.19
CA ALA A 65 6.60 16.83 -7.94
C ALA A 65 6.38 16.87 -9.46
N ILE A 66 5.17 16.54 -9.93
CA ILE A 66 4.80 16.59 -11.36
C ILE A 66 4.93 18.03 -11.87
N GLU A 67 4.40 19.00 -11.14
CA GLU A 67 4.47 20.41 -11.52
C GLU A 67 5.91 20.92 -11.58
N GLN A 68 6.74 20.56 -10.60
CA GLN A 68 8.16 20.98 -10.57
C GLN A 68 8.99 20.32 -11.67
N MET A 69 8.61 19.13 -12.12
CA MET A 69 9.31 18.36 -13.14
C MET A 69 9.08 18.87 -14.56
N ALA A 70 8.00 19.62 -14.80
CA ALA A 70 7.63 20.10 -16.13
C ALA A 70 8.76 20.88 -16.83
N GLN A 71 9.48 21.74 -16.09
CA GLN A 71 10.58 22.51 -16.65
C GLN A 71 11.80 21.64 -16.97
N ALA A 72 12.06 20.61 -16.15
CA ALA A 72 13.11 19.62 -16.41
C ALA A 72 12.79 18.77 -17.65
N GLU A 73 11.54 18.34 -17.81
CA GLU A 73 11.05 17.63 -18.99
C GLU A 73 11.23 18.47 -20.26
N PHE A 74 10.90 19.76 -20.22
CA PHE A 74 11.10 20.65 -21.37
C PHE A 74 12.57 20.72 -21.82
N GLN A 75 13.52 20.73 -20.88
CA GLN A 75 14.94 20.71 -21.23
C GLN A 75 15.39 19.33 -21.72
N PHE A 76 14.82 18.26 -21.16
CA PHE A 76 15.08 16.89 -21.58
C PHE A 76 14.66 16.65 -23.03
N GLU A 77 13.47 17.10 -23.42
CA GLU A 77 12.94 17.00 -24.79
C GLU A 77 13.79 17.77 -25.83
N ARG A 78 14.63 18.70 -25.36
CA ARG A 78 15.56 19.48 -26.18
C ARG A 78 16.98 18.93 -26.14
N ASP A 79 17.16 17.68 -25.74
CA ASP A 79 18.44 16.99 -25.55
C ASP A 79 19.40 17.74 -24.59
N SER A 80 18.86 18.64 -23.77
CA SER A 80 19.64 19.48 -22.85
C SER A 80 19.77 18.78 -21.49
N PHE A 81 20.34 17.59 -21.50
CA PHE A 81 20.37 16.65 -20.38
C PHE A 81 21.06 17.21 -19.13
N ALA A 82 22.12 18.00 -19.27
CA ALA A 82 22.79 18.63 -18.13
C ALA A 82 21.89 19.64 -17.40
N LEU A 83 21.13 20.42 -18.18
CA LEU A 83 20.17 21.39 -17.64
C LEU A 83 18.98 20.65 -17.02
N ALA A 84 18.41 19.67 -17.72
CA ALA A 84 17.32 18.85 -17.20
C ALA A 84 17.68 18.13 -15.88
N LEU A 85 18.92 17.65 -15.76
CA LEU A 85 19.40 16.93 -14.58
C LEU A 85 19.55 17.82 -13.35
N ALA A 86 20.18 18.99 -13.52
CA ALA A 86 20.66 19.80 -12.40
C ALA A 86 19.97 21.16 -12.24
N ASN A 87 19.69 21.87 -13.33
CA ASN A 87 19.09 23.20 -13.28
C ASN A 87 18.40 23.56 -14.60
N PRO A 88 17.10 23.24 -14.74
CA PRO A 88 16.39 23.46 -16.00
C PRO A 88 15.98 24.93 -16.22
N GLY A 89 16.28 25.82 -15.27
CA GLY A 89 16.06 27.26 -15.36
C GLY A 89 14.78 27.73 -14.68
N ALA A 90 14.56 29.04 -14.69
CA ALA A 90 13.38 29.71 -14.09
C ALA A 90 13.12 29.39 -12.60
N GLY A 91 14.17 28.97 -11.87
CA GLY A 91 14.07 28.60 -10.45
C GLY A 91 13.50 27.22 -10.18
N TYR A 92 13.26 26.42 -11.23
CA TYR A 92 12.77 25.04 -11.08
C TYR A 92 13.93 24.07 -10.77
N PRO A 93 13.68 23.04 -9.96
CA PRO A 93 14.67 22.00 -9.67
C PRO A 93 14.88 21.07 -10.87
N GLY A 94 16.08 20.50 -11.00
CA GLY A 94 16.36 19.44 -11.97
C GLY A 94 15.86 18.07 -11.51
N PHE A 95 15.87 17.08 -12.41
CA PHE A 95 15.43 15.72 -12.10
C PHE A 95 16.15 15.10 -10.89
N ALA A 96 17.43 15.40 -10.68
CA ALA A 96 18.19 14.87 -9.53
C ALA A 96 17.62 15.38 -8.19
N ASP A 97 17.31 16.67 -8.12
CA ASP A 97 16.74 17.28 -6.92
C ASP A 97 15.30 16.82 -6.69
N ILE A 98 14.50 16.70 -7.77
CA ILE A 98 13.13 16.19 -7.68
C ILE A 98 13.14 14.74 -7.19
N ALA A 99 14.01 13.89 -7.73
CA ALA A 99 14.16 12.51 -7.27
C ALA A 99 14.52 12.43 -5.78
N LYS A 100 15.41 13.31 -5.31
CA LYS A 100 15.81 13.36 -3.90
C LYS A 100 14.69 13.85 -2.98
N ASN A 101 14.01 14.93 -3.36
CA ASN A 101 13.00 15.56 -2.51
C ASN A 101 11.65 14.81 -2.54
N TYR A 102 11.35 14.15 -3.66
CA TYR A 102 10.07 13.49 -3.93
C TYR A 102 10.16 11.97 -4.11
N GLY A 103 11.30 11.31 -3.85
CA GLY A 103 11.48 9.86 -4.05
C GLY A 103 10.50 8.92 -3.31
N GLY A 104 9.71 9.44 -2.36
CA GLY A 104 8.58 8.72 -1.76
C GLY A 104 7.28 8.74 -2.58
N THR A 105 7.28 9.36 -3.75
CA THR A 105 6.11 9.50 -4.64
C THR A 105 6.38 8.85 -6.00
N PRO A 106 5.33 8.45 -6.74
CA PRO A 106 5.48 7.94 -8.10
C PRO A 106 6.23 8.90 -9.03
N ALA A 107 5.93 10.20 -8.95
CA ALA A 107 6.60 11.21 -9.78
C ALA A 107 8.08 11.38 -9.43
N GLY A 108 8.47 11.30 -8.14
CA GLY A 108 9.87 11.31 -7.77
C GLY A 108 10.65 10.12 -8.32
N ASN A 109 10.00 8.95 -8.43
CA ASN A 109 10.62 7.77 -9.06
C ASN A 109 10.76 7.94 -10.58
N VAL A 110 9.81 8.61 -11.24
CA VAL A 110 9.93 8.98 -12.66
C VAL A 110 11.07 9.98 -12.85
N ALA A 111 11.19 10.98 -11.97
CA ALA A 111 12.32 11.90 -11.97
C ALA A 111 13.65 11.17 -11.79
N LEU A 112 13.72 10.16 -10.92
CA LEU A 112 14.92 9.34 -10.73
C LEU A 112 15.29 8.58 -12.02
N TYR A 113 14.30 8.03 -12.72
CA TYR A 113 14.51 7.39 -14.01
C TYR A 113 15.07 8.37 -15.05
N TYR A 114 14.43 9.54 -15.21
CA TYR A 114 14.92 10.58 -16.11
C TYR A 114 16.31 11.08 -15.74
N ALA A 115 16.61 11.26 -14.46
CA ALA A 115 17.95 11.61 -13.99
C ALA A 115 18.97 10.55 -14.42
N GLY A 116 18.64 9.27 -14.29
CA GLY A 116 19.48 8.17 -14.78
C GLY A 116 19.71 8.24 -16.29
N VAL A 117 18.66 8.51 -17.08
CA VAL A 117 18.77 8.68 -18.53
C VAL A 117 19.63 9.90 -18.89
N CYS A 118 19.47 11.03 -18.18
CA CYS A 118 20.33 12.20 -18.37
C CYS A 118 21.80 11.85 -18.12
N CYS A 119 22.11 11.16 -17.02
CA CYS A 119 23.48 10.74 -16.71
C CYS A 119 24.07 9.86 -17.82
N LEU A 120 23.29 8.91 -18.36
CA LEU A 120 23.73 8.06 -19.46
C LEU A 120 24.06 8.85 -20.73
N ASN A 121 23.32 9.91 -21.02
CA ASN A 121 23.57 10.76 -22.19
C ASN A 121 24.71 11.77 -21.98
N LEU A 122 25.07 12.06 -20.73
CA LEU A 122 26.17 12.98 -20.39
C LEU A 122 27.54 12.31 -20.33
N GLY A 123 27.58 10.98 -20.14
CA GLY A 123 28.81 10.18 -20.17
C GLY A 123 29.34 9.81 -18.79
#